data_AF-A0A7W9TVT5-F1
#
_entry.id   AF-A0A7W9TVT5-F1
#
_cell.length_a   1.000
_cell.length_b   1.000
_cell.length_c   1.000
_cell.angle_alpha   90.00
_cell.angle_beta   90.00
_cell.angle_gamma   90.00
#
_symmetry.space_group_name_H-M   'P 1'
#
loop_
_entity.id
_entity.type
_entity.pdbx_description
1 polymer ?
#
loop_
_entity_poly.entity_id
_entity_poly.type
_entity_poly.pdbx_seq_one_letter_code
_entity_poly.pdbx_strand_id
1 'polypeptide(L)'
;MKQRTWPRSAIACALLATVPLAGCAARGAPSIALFGAYFPFWLTSAIAGVAGALIAHRAFVKTGWAHEVPYQLSVCTAIGIIVGVLVWLLGTGAL
;
A
#
# COMPACT_ATOMS: atom_id res chain seq x y z
N MET A 1 6.11 -22.65 -41.53
CA MET A 1 5.83 -21.86 -40.30
C MET A 1 6.85 -22.25 -39.23
N LYS A 2 7.70 -21.32 -38.79
CA LYS A 2 8.80 -21.61 -37.85
C LYS A 2 8.29 -21.37 -36.42
N GLN A 3 8.12 -22.42 -35.62
CA GLN A 3 7.67 -22.29 -34.23
C GLN A 3 8.70 -21.51 -33.41
N ARG A 4 8.28 -20.35 -32.88
CA ARG A 4 9.10 -19.51 -32.00
C ARG A 4 8.99 -20.07 -30.57
N THR A 5 9.97 -20.86 -30.15
CA THR A 5 10.04 -21.39 -28.79
C THR A 5 10.51 -20.30 -27.83
N TRP A 6 9.57 -19.64 -27.16
CA TRP A 6 9.90 -18.62 -26.17
C TRP A 6 10.56 -19.27 -24.95
N PRO A 7 11.65 -18.69 -24.42
CA PRO A 7 12.29 -19.21 -23.23
C PRO A 7 11.33 -19.08 -22.04
N ARG A 8 11.32 -20.09 -21.14
CA ARG A 8 10.46 -20.12 -19.95
C ARG A 8 10.59 -18.87 -19.08
N SER A 9 11.75 -18.22 -19.11
CA SER A 9 12.02 -16.93 -18.46
C SER A 9 11.20 -15.77 -19.03
N ALA A 10 10.94 -15.74 -20.34
CA ALA A 10 10.11 -14.70 -20.96
C ALA A 10 8.64 -14.83 -20.52
N ILE A 11 8.16 -16.06 -20.34
CA ILE A 11 6.81 -16.34 -19.82
C ILE A 11 6.71 -15.91 -18.36
N ALA A 12 7.72 -16.23 -17.54
CA ALA A 12 7.76 -15.82 -16.14
C ALA A 12 7.82 -14.29 -15.97
N CYS A 13 8.64 -13.60 -16.77
CA CYS A 13 8.68 -12.13 -16.77
C CYS A 13 7.36 -11.50 -17.22
N ALA A 14 6.71 -12.07 -18.23
CA ALA A 14 5.40 -11.61 -18.69
C ALA A 14 4.33 -11.78 -17.60
N LEU A 15 4.31 -12.92 -16.89
CA LEU A 15 3.38 -13.15 -15.79
C LEU A 15 3.63 -12.18 -14.63
N LEU A 16 4.88 -11.99 -14.22
CA LEU A 16 5.25 -11.02 -13.17
C LEU A 16 4.89 -9.57 -13.56
N ALA A 17 5.06 -9.21 -14.84
CA ALA A 17 4.68 -7.90 -15.34
C ALA A 17 3.16 -7.66 -15.35
N THR A 18 2.34 -8.73 -15.40
CA THR A 18 0.87 -8.62 -15.36
C THR A 18 0.28 -8.51 -13.96
N VAL A 19 0.99 -8.92 -12.90
CA VAL A 19 0.54 -8.79 -11.49
C VAL A 19 0.14 -7.35 -11.12
N PRO A 20 0.91 -6.29 -11.43
CA PRO A 20 0.50 -4.92 -11.11
C PRO A 20 -0.73 -4.43 -11.89
N LEU A 21 -1.09 -5.07 -13.01
CA LEU A 21 -2.29 -4.71 -13.78
C LEU A 21 -3.60 -5.29 -13.20
N ALA A 22 -3.53 -6.16 -12.18
CA ALA A 22 -4.73 -6.68 -11.52
C ALA A 22 -5.66 -5.57 -10.99
N GLY A 23 -5.09 -4.41 -10.64
CA GLY A 23 -5.85 -3.22 -10.23
C GLY A 23 -6.74 -2.62 -11.32
N CYS A 24 -6.49 -2.91 -12.60
CA CYS A 24 -7.33 -2.47 -13.71
C CYS A 24 -8.63 -3.29 -13.84
N ALA A 25 -8.63 -4.54 -13.36
CA ALA A 25 -9.82 -5.41 -13.39
C ALA A 25 -10.81 -5.09 -12.26
N ALA A 26 -10.33 -4.48 -11.17
CA ALA A 26 -11.14 -4.11 -10.01
C ALA A 26 -11.84 -2.76 -10.25
N ARG A 27 -13.02 -2.75 -10.90
CA ARG A 27 -14.08 -1.69 -10.97
C ARG A 27 -13.67 -0.18 -10.95
N GLY A 28 -12.42 0.17 -11.23
CA GLY A 28 -11.84 1.47 -10.90
C GLY A 28 -11.51 1.61 -9.41
N ALA A 29 -10.45 2.38 -9.09
CA ALA A 29 -10.14 2.71 -7.70
C ALA A 29 -11.34 3.45 -7.07
N PRO A 30 -11.84 3.01 -5.89
CA PRO A 30 -12.99 3.64 -5.28
C PRO A 30 -12.71 5.12 -5.04
N SER A 31 -13.71 5.96 -5.25
CA SER A 31 -13.65 7.39 -4.97
C SER A 31 -14.64 7.75 -3.87
N ILE A 32 -14.25 8.68 -3.02
CA ILE A 32 -15.10 9.27 -1.98
C ILE A 32 -15.46 10.68 -2.44
N ALA A 33 -16.75 11.03 -2.39
CA ALA A 33 -17.18 12.40 -2.58
C ALA A 33 -16.99 13.20 -1.28
N LEU A 34 -16.09 14.18 -1.28
CA LEU A 34 -15.95 15.18 -0.22
C LEU A 34 -16.19 16.57 -0.79
N PHE A 35 -17.12 17.33 -0.19
CA PHE A 35 -17.41 18.72 -0.55
C PHE A 35 -17.68 18.94 -2.06
N GLY A 36 -18.31 17.97 -2.73
CA GLY A 36 -18.58 18.03 -4.16
C GLY A 36 -17.41 17.66 -5.08
N ALA A 37 -16.25 17.29 -4.53
CA ALA A 37 -15.10 16.77 -5.25
C ALA A 37 -14.91 15.26 -4.99
N TYR A 38 -14.42 14.54 -6.00
CA TYR A 38 -14.14 13.10 -5.92
C TYR A 38 -12.66 12.87 -5.61
N PHE A 39 -12.37 12.31 -4.43
CA PHE A 39 -11.02 11.94 -4.03
C PHE A 39 -10.84 10.44 -4.12
N PRO A 40 -9.68 9.96 -4.59
CA PRO A 40 -9.43 8.54 -4.66
C PRO A 40 -9.20 7.96 -3.26
N PHE A 41 -9.71 6.75 -3.01
CA PHE A 41 -9.63 6.10 -1.71
C PHE A 41 -8.19 5.87 -1.23
N TRP A 42 -7.24 5.73 -2.16
CA TRP A 42 -5.83 5.51 -1.84
C TRP A 42 -5.24 6.72 -1.12
N LEU A 43 -5.74 7.93 -1.41
CA LEU A 43 -5.30 9.15 -0.77
C LEU A 43 -5.73 9.17 0.70
N THR A 44 -6.97 8.78 0.98
CA THR A 44 -7.49 8.65 2.36
C THR A 44 -6.71 7.60 3.14
N SER A 45 -6.44 6.45 2.51
CA SER A 45 -5.58 5.40 3.07
C SER A 45 -4.16 5.91 3.37
N ALA A 46 -3.55 6.67 2.46
CA ALA A 46 -2.23 7.26 2.66
C ALA A 46 -2.22 8.24 3.84
N ILE A 47 -3.24 9.10 3.96
CA ILE A 47 -3.39 10.02 5.10
C ILE A 47 -3.52 9.25 6.41
N ALA A 48 -4.33 8.19 6.44
CA ALA A 48 -4.46 7.32 7.61
C ALA A 48 -3.14 6.64 7.98
N GLY A 49 -2.37 6.17 6.98
CA GLY A 49 -1.04 5.61 7.20
C GLY A 49 -0.04 6.62 7.75
N VAL A 50 -0.04 7.85 7.24
CA VAL A 50 0.80 8.95 7.78
C VAL A 50 0.41 9.26 9.23
N ALA A 51 -0.89 9.34 9.54
CA ALA A 51 -1.36 9.52 10.91
C ALA A 51 -0.90 8.37 11.82
N GLY A 52 -1.00 7.12 11.36
CA GLY A 52 -0.50 5.94 12.07
C GLY A 52 1.00 6.00 12.37
N ALA A 53 1.82 6.39 11.38
CA ALA A 53 3.27 6.55 11.56
C ALA A 53 3.61 7.64 12.59
N LEU A 54 2.91 8.78 12.54
CA LEU A 54 3.11 9.86 13.51
C LEU A 54 2.71 9.46 14.93
N ILE A 55 1.57 8.77 15.09
CA ILE A 55 1.11 8.28 16.39
C ILE A 55 2.11 7.26 16.95
N ALA A 56 2.57 6.31 16.13
CA ALA A 56 3.57 5.32 16.52
C ALA A 56 4.89 5.99 16.96
N HIS A 57 5.36 6.96 16.18
CA HIS A 57 6.57 7.71 16.52
C HIS A 57 6.43 8.44 17.86
N ARG A 58 5.31 9.13 18.07
CA ARG A 58 5.04 9.84 19.34
C ARG A 58 4.94 8.87 20.51
N ALA A 59 4.35 7.68 20.32
CA ALA A 59 4.29 6.64 21.33
C ALA A 59 5.70 6.17 21.73
N PHE A 60 6.55 5.83 20.75
CA PHE A 60 7.93 5.39 21.03
C PHE A 60 8.79 6.44 21.71
N VAL A 61 8.62 7.72 21.38
CA VAL A 61 9.33 8.80 22.06
C VAL A 61 8.84 8.95 23.51
N LYS A 62 7.52 8.87 23.74
CA LYS A 62 6.95 8.99 25.09
C LYS A 62 7.31 7.82 26.01
N THR A 63 7.44 6.61 25.47
CA THR A 63 7.78 5.42 26.26
C THR A 63 9.28 5.19 26.42
N GLY A 64 10.13 6.03 25.81
CA GLY A 64 11.59 5.86 25.81
C GLY A 64 12.10 4.77 24.85
N TRP A 65 11.21 4.03 24.19
CA TRP A 65 11.57 2.98 23.21
C TRP A 65 12.31 3.49 21.99
N ALA A 66 12.23 4.80 21.72
CA ALA A 66 13.02 5.46 20.68
C ALA A 66 14.53 5.18 20.79
N HIS A 67 15.05 4.94 22.00
CA HIS A 67 16.47 4.65 22.21
C HIS A 67 16.85 3.18 21.98
N GLU A 68 15.91 2.26 22.15
CA GLU A 68 16.16 0.82 22.05
C GLU A 68 15.97 0.29 20.62
N VAL A 69 15.08 0.92 19.85
CA VAL A 69 14.74 0.48 18.49
C VAL A 69 15.68 1.12 17.46
N PRO A 70 16.60 0.36 16.83
CA PRO A 70 17.39 0.89 15.73
C PRO A 70 16.50 1.20 14.53
N TYR A 71 16.79 2.28 13.79
CA TYR A 71 16.04 2.72 12.62
C TYR A 71 14.56 3.09 12.89
N GLN A 72 14.32 3.92 13.91
CA GLN A 72 12.98 4.33 14.33
C GLN A 72 12.09 4.88 13.19
N LEU A 73 12.68 5.62 12.23
CA LEU A 73 11.96 6.10 11.05
C LEU A 73 11.39 4.93 10.24
N SER A 74 12.23 3.94 9.89
CA SER A 74 11.82 2.76 9.12
C SER A 74 10.70 1.97 9.81
N VAL A 75 10.81 1.78 11.13
CA VAL A 75 9.78 1.06 11.91
C VAL A 75 8.46 1.83 11.95
N CYS A 76 8.49 3.14 12.21
CA CYS A 76 7.28 3.97 12.22
C CYS A 76 6.64 4.03 10.83
N THR A 77 7.46 4.13 9.77
CA THR A 77 6.98 4.08 8.39
C THR A 77 6.34 2.73 8.07
N ALA A 78 6.95 1.61 8.49
CA ALA A 78 6.37 0.28 8.29
C ALA A 78 5.00 0.14 8.99
N ILE A 79 4.88 0.64 10.22
CA ILE A 79 3.59 0.67 10.94
C ILE A 79 2.57 1.52 10.17
N GLY A 80 2.97 2.70 9.68
CA GLY A 80 2.10 3.55 8.87
C GLY A 80 1.64 2.88 7.58
N ILE A 81 2.53 2.18 6.89
CA ILE A 81 2.19 1.40 5.68
C ILE A 81 1.19 0.28 6.03
N ILE A 82 1.39 -0.45 7.12
CA ILE A 82 0.44 -1.48 7.58
C ILE A 82 -0.94 -0.87 7.83
N VAL A 83 -1.02 0.26 8.53
CA VAL A 83 -2.28 0.96 8.79
C VAL A 83 -2.94 1.40 7.48
N GLY A 84 -2.19 2.01 6.56
CA GLY A 84 -2.71 2.39 5.25
C GLY A 84 -3.25 1.19 4.47
N VAL A 85 -2.49 0.10 4.38
CA VAL A 85 -2.91 -1.13 3.70
C VAL A 85 -4.18 -1.72 4.34
N LEU A 86 -4.29 -1.74 5.67
CA LEU A 86 -5.50 -2.19 6.35
C LEU A 86 -6.71 -1.33 5.99
N VAL A 87 -6.56 0.00 6.01
CA VAL A 87 -7.63 0.94 5.62
C VAL A 87 -8.03 0.71 4.17
N TRP A 88 -7.04 0.52 3.27
CA TRP A 88 -7.28 0.19 1.88
C TRP A 88 -8.09 -1.09 1.70
N LEU A 89 -7.65 -2.20 2.31
CA LEU A 89 -8.30 -3.51 2.19
C LEU A 89 -9.72 -3.49 2.76
N LEU A 90 -9.91 -2.88 3.94
CA LEU A 90 -11.23 -2.73 4.55
C LEU A 90 -12.18 -1.90 3.68
N GLY A 91 -11.72 -0.75 3.16
CA GLY A 91 -12.59 0.12 2.37
C GLY A 91 -12.83 -0.33 0.93
N THR A 92 -11.97 -1.20 0.40
CA THR A 92 -12.20 -1.88 -0.89
C THR A 92 -13.00 -3.17 -0.75
N GLY A 93 -13.22 -3.67 0.48
CA GLY A 93 -13.86 -4.96 0.74
C GLY A 93 -13.01 -6.16 0.34
N ALA A 94 -11.68 -6.00 0.35
CA ALA A 94 -10.71 -7.04 -0.01
C ALA A 94 -10.21 -7.86 1.20
N LEU A 95 -10.73 -7.56 2.41
CA LEU A 95 -10.50 -8.30 3.66
C LEU A 95 -11.78 -9.03 4.05
#